data_AF-A0A4Y2M572-F1
#
_entry.id   AF-A0A4Y2M572-F1
#
_cell.length_a   1.000
_cell.length_b   1.000
_cell.length_c   1.000
_cell.angle_alpha   90.00
_cell.angle_beta   90.00
_cell.angle_gamma   90.00
#
_symmetry.space_group_name_H-M   'P 1'
#
loop_
_entity.id
_entity.type
_entity.pdbx_description
1 polymer ?
#
loop_
_entity_poly.entity_id
_entity_poly.type
_entity_poly.pdbx_seq_one_letter_code
_entity_poly.pdbx_strand_id
1 'polypeptide(L)'
;MGIPYPFGVDPVWQISTNKILFLNSYKMKSSVILGVSQMAFGVILGLWNHRYFKRPLNVVCEFVPQLIFLISIFGYLVLLIFSKWTNYEAKDASCAPSLLIMLINMFLFNYPTEPCYLKNMYAGQPVIQGMLVVIALLCIPWMLFAKPYMKYKQWVKRPTL
;
A
#
# COMPACT_ATOMS: atom_id res chain seq x y z
N MET A 1 -28.71 -18.07 -5.43
CA MET A 1 -27.54 -17.41 -4.80
C MET A 1 -26.93 -18.41 -3.85
N GLY A 2 -25.70 -18.84 -4.10
CA GLY A 2 -24.96 -19.69 -3.16
C GLY A 2 -24.43 -18.85 -2.01
N ILE A 3 -24.41 -19.42 -0.80
CA ILE A 3 -23.74 -18.82 0.35
C ILE A 3 -22.22 -19.00 0.23
N PRO A 4 -21.40 -18.04 0.70
CA PRO A 4 -19.96 -18.24 0.75
C PRO A 4 -19.62 -19.44 1.63
N TYR A 5 -18.64 -20.24 1.18
CA TYR A 5 -18.22 -21.43 1.90
C TYR A 5 -17.64 -21.03 3.27
N PRO A 6 -18.04 -21.66 4.39
CA PRO A 6 -17.77 -21.16 5.74
C PRO A 6 -16.29 -21.20 6.13
N PHE A 7 -15.48 -22.08 5.53
CA PHE A 7 -14.06 -22.19 5.84
C PHE A 7 -13.21 -22.54 4.63
N GLY A 8 -12.28 -21.66 4.28
CA GLY A 8 -11.33 -21.88 3.18
C GLY A 8 -11.94 -21.58 1.81
N VAL A 9 -11.47 -22.29 0.79
CA VAL A 9 -11.94 -22.14 -0.59
C VAL A 9 -12.94 -23.24 -0.90
N ASP A 10 -14.00 -22.90 -1.61
CA ASP A 10 -15.03 -23.85 -2.03
C ASP A 10 -14.41 -25.04 -2.82
N PRO A 11 -14.64 -26.29 -2.40
CA PRO A 11 -14.10 -27.49 -3.06
C PRO A 11 -14.57 -27.65 -4.51
N VAL A 12 -15.67 -27.01 -4.93
CA VAL A 12 -16.16 -27.04 -6.32
C VAL A 12 -15.10 -26.54 -7.31
N TRP A 13 -14.20 -25.65 -6.87
CA TRP A 13 -13.13 -25.12 -7.70
C TRP A 13 -12.11 -26.19 -8.10
N GLN A 14 -12.02 -27.34 -7.43
CA GLN A 14 -11.12 -28.42 -7.86
C GLN A 14 -11.54 -29.06 -9.19
N ILE A 15 -12.85 -29.11 -9.42
CA ILE A 15 -13.49 -29.78 -10.58
C ILE A 15 -13.71 -28.79 -11.74
N SER A 16 -13.74 -27.48 -11.44
CA SER A 16 -13.96 -26.44 -12.45
C SER A 16 -12.79 -26.28 -13.44
N THR A 17 -13.10 -25.97 -14.70
CA THR A 17 -12.12 -25.67 -15.76
C THR A 17 -11.39 -24.35 -15.53
N ASN A 18 -12.04 -23.35 -14.93
CA ASN A 18 -11.49 -22.01 -14.69
C ASN A 18 -10.76 -21.85 -13.34
N LYS A 19 -10.42 -22.95 -12.67
CA LYS A 19 -9.81 -22.94 -11.32
C LYS A 19 -8.50 -22.17 -11.24
N ILE A 20 -7.68 -22.26 -12.29
CA ILE A 20 -6.34 -21.66 -12.32
C ILE A 20 -6.45 -20.13 -12.33
N LEU A 21 -7.36 -19.58 -13.14
CA LEU A 21 -7.56 -18.13 -13.26
C LEU A 21 -8.05 -17.52 -11.94
N PHE A 22 -9.02 -18.18 -11.29
CA PHE A 22 -9.56 -17.76 -10.00
C PHE A 22 -8.50 -17.85 -8.89
N LEU A 23 -7.85 -19.01 -8.73
CA LEU A 23 -6.89 -19.24 -7.66
C LEU A 23 -5.63 -18.38 -7.82
N ASN A 24 -5.15 -18.13 -9.04
CA ASN A 24 -3.99 -17.26 -9.26
C ASN A 24 -4.29 -15.81 -8.87
N SER A 25 -5.45 -15.30 -9.29
CA SER A 25 -5.89 -13.95 -8.94
C SER A 25 -6.10 -13.79 -7.43
N TYR A 26 -6.63 -14.82 -6.77
CA TYR A 26 -6.79 -14.86 -5.31
C TYR A 26 -5.44 -14.90 -4.60
N LYS A 27 -4.57 -15.84 -4.95
CA LYS A 27 -3.24 -16.01 -4.33
C LYS A 27 -2.39 -14.75 -4.45
N MET A 28 -2.37 -14.11 -5.62
CA MET A 28 -1.59 -12.87 -5.81
C MET A 28 -2.05 -11.77 -4.84
N LYS A 29 -3.36 -11.52 -4.73
CA LYS A 29 -3.91 -10.48 -3.85
C LYS A 29 -3.65 -10.81 -2.37
N SER A 30 -3.86 -12.06 -1.97
CA SER A 30 -3.60 -12.51 -0.60
C SER A 30 -2.11 -12.42 -0.24
N SER A 31 -1.20 -12.73 -1.19
CA SER A 31 0.25 -12.55 -0.99
C SER A 31 0.63 -11.07 -0.81
N VAL A 32 0.00 -10.15 -1.54
CA VAL A 32 0.22 -8.70 -1.33
C VAL A 32 -0.22 -8.28 0.06
N ILE A 33 -1.41 -8.71 0.53
CA ILE A 33 -1.90 -8.39 1.87
C ILE A 33 -0.91 -8.88 2.94
N LEU A 34 -0.53 -10.15 2.88
CA LEU A 34 0.41 -10.74 3.84
C LEU A 34 1.78 -10.06 3.80
N GLY A 35 2.30 -9.75 2.60
CA GLY A 35 3.58 -9.06 2.43
C GLY A 35 3.57 -7.66 3.03
N VAL A 36 2.52 -6.87 2.80
CA VAL A 36 2.40 -5.52 3.38
C VAL A 36 2.25 -5.58 4.90
N SER A 37 1.47 -6.51 5.43
CA SER A 37 1.36 -6.75 6.88
C SER A 37 2.72 -7.11 7.50
N GLN A 38 3.51 -7.98 6.86
CA GLN A 38 4.84 -8.35 7.32
C GLN A 38 5.82 -7.17 7.28
N MET A 39 5.81 -6.38 6.21
CA MET A 39 6.63 -5.17 6.11
C MET A 39 6.26 -4.15 7.19
N ALA A 40 4.97 -3.92 7.43
CA ALA A 40 4.50 -3.01 8.49
C ALA A 40 4.96 -3.48 9.88
N PHE A 41 4.88 -4.79 10.15
CA PHE A 41 5.41 -5.37 11.38
C PHE A 41 6.92 -5.13 11.53
N GLY A 42 7.70 -5.29 10.45
CA GLY A 42 9.13 -5.00 10.46
C GLY A 42 9.46 -3.55 10.82
N VAL A 43 8.69 -2.58 10.29
CA VAL A 43 8.85 -1.15 10.62
C VAL A 43 8.50 -0.87 12.09
N ILE A 44 7.48 -1.53 12.64
CA ILE A 44 7.10 -1.42 14.07
C ILE A 44 8.21 -1.98 14.98
N LEU A 45 8.84 -3.09 14.61
CA LEU A 45 10.01 -3.60 15.35
C LEU A 45 11.19 -2.61 15.31
N GLY A 46 11.37 -1.92 14.18
CA GLY A 46 12.34 -0.82 14.05
C GLY A 46 12.11 0.32 15.04
N LEU A 47 10.84 0.69 15.29
CA LEU A 47 10.49 1.68 16.32
C LEU A 47 10.92 1.21 17.71
N TRP A 48 10.64 -0.06 18.04
CA TRP A 48 11.04 -0.64 19.32
C TRP A 48 12.56 -0.60 19.52
N ASN A 49 13.30 -0.90 18.45
CA ASN A 49 14.75 -0.85 18.45
C ASN A 49 15.28 0.57 18.74
N HIS A 50 14.77 1.59 18.03
CA HIS A 50 15.20 2.97 18.26
C HIS A 50 14.79 3.52 19.63
N ARG A 51 13.65 3.06 20.17
CA ARG A 51 13.19 3.37 21.53
C ARG A 51 14.13 2.75 22.58
N TYR A 52 14.54 1.50 22.40
CA TYR A 52 15.48 0.82 23.28
C TYR A 52 16.86 1.50 23.29
N PHE A 53 17.41 1.81 22.13
CA PHE A 53 18.72 2.46 21.99
C PHE A 53 18.73 3.98 22.26
N LYS A 54 17.59 4.57 22.68
CA LYS A 54 17.42 6.00 23.02
C LYS A 54 17.91 6.95 21.92
N ARG A 55 17.63 6.64 20.65
CA ARG A 55 18.00 7.47 19.47
C ARG A 55 16.75 8.10 18.85
N PRO A 56 16.14 9.14 19.46
CA PRO A 56 14.88 9.73 18.99
C PRO A 56 15.00 10.36 17.60
N LEU A 57 16.20 10.82 17.21
CA LEU A 57 16.45 11.39 15.89
C LEU A 57 16.16 10.41 14.75
N ASN A 58 16.50 9.12 14.93
CA ASN A 58 16.24 8.10 13.91
C ASN A 58 14.74 7.78 13.81
N VAL A 59 14.00 7.90 14.92
CA VAL A 59 12.54 7.69 14.91
C VAL A 59 11.85 8.71 14.00
N VAL A 60 12.19 10.00 14.15
CA VAL A 60 11.55 11.06 13.36
C VAL A 60 12.08 11.11 11.92
N CYS A 61 13.37 10.86 11.71
CA CYS A 61 13.98 10.97 10.37
C CYS A 61 13.81 9.73 9.49
N GLU A 62 13.61 8.54 10.07
CA GLU A 62 13.48 7.29 9.31
C GLU A 62 12.15 6.60 9.54
N PHE A 63 11.78 6.30 10.79
CA PHE A 63 10.57 5.52 11.07
C PHE A 63 9.29 6.23 10.61
N VAL A 64 9.14 7.52 10.92
CA VAL A 64 7.95 8.30 10.52
C VAL A 64 7.77 8.35 9.00
N PRO A 65 8.75 8.83 8.20
CA PRO A 65 8.58 8.88 6.75
C PRO A 65 8.50 7.49 6.11
N GLN A 66 9.19 6.48 6.65
CA GLN A 66 9.09 5.10 6.16
C GLN A 66 7.68 4.52 6.37
N LEU A 67 7.07 4.76 7.54
CA LEU A 67 5.71 4.31 7.83
C LEU A 67 4.68 5.04 6.96
N ILE A 68 4.81 6.36 6.80
CA ILE A 68 3.92 7.17 5.96
C ILE A 68 4.01 6.71 4.50
N PHE A 69 5.21 6.50 3.97
CA PHE A 69 5.43 6.00 2.61
C PHE A 69 4.80 4.62 2.40
N LEU A 70 4.99 3.70 3.35
CA LEU A 70 4.42 2.34 3.27
C LEU A 70 2.89 2.37 3.28
N ILE A 71 2.28 3.13 4.18
CA ILE A 71 0.82 3.20 4.32
C ILE A 71 0.19 3.91 3.11
N SER A 72 0.83 4.97 2.60
CA SER A 72 0.27 5.77 1.51
C SER A 72 0.17 5.03 0.17
N ILE A 73 1.14 4.19 -0.16
CA ILE A 73 1.15 3.43 -1.41
C ILE A 73 0.56 2.03 -1.19
N PHE A 74 1.22 1.24 -0.35
CA PHE A 74 0.91 -0.18 -0.20
C PHE A 74 -0.27 -0.41 0.76
N GLY A 75 -0.40 0.41 1.81
CA GLY A 75 -1.58 0.38 2.68
C GLY A 75 -2.85 0.72 1.89
N TYR A 76 -2.81 1.76 1.06
CA TYR A 76 -3.91 2.10 0.17
C TYR A 76 -4.24 0.98 -0.83
N LEU A 77 -3.23 0.33 -1.43
CA LEU A 77 -3.45 -0.83 -2.30
C LEU A 77 -4.20 -1.96 -1.59
N VAL A 78 -3.86 -2.26 -0.33
CA VAL A 78 -4.57 -3.28 0.47
C VAL A 78 -6.03 -2.88 0.70
N LEU A 79 -6.31 -1.61 1.01
CA LEU A 79 -7.69 -1.10 1.14
C LEU A 79 -8.49 -1.23 -0.15
N LEU A 80 -7.87 -1.01 -1.31
CA LEU A 80 -8.51 -1.21 -2.62
C LEU A 80 -8.80 -2.68 -2.93
N ILE A 81 -7.94 -3.61 -2.48
CA ILE A 81 -8.21 -5.06 -2.60
C ILE A 81 -9.49 -5.41 -1.83
N PHE A 82 -9.59 -4.98 -0.57
CA PHE A 82 -10.77 -5.22 0.26
C PHE A 82 -12.02 -4.57 -0.34
N SER A 83 -11.92 -3.31 -0.78
CA SER A 83 -13.03 -2.60 -1.43
C SER A 83 -13.49 -3.30 -2.71
N LYS A 84 -12.56 -3.87 -3.47
CA LYS A 84 -12.90 -4.65 -4.67
C LYS A 84 -13.62 -5.95 -4.31
N TRP A 85 -13.25 -6.61 -3.21
CA TRP A 85 -13.89 -7.85 -2.75
C TRP A 85 -15.31 -7.61 -2.19
N THR A 86 -15.61 -6.44 -1.63
CA THR A 86 -16.94 -6.15 -1.08
C THR A 86 -17.90 -5.51 -2.08
N ASN A 87 -17.41 -4.68 -3.00
CA ASN A 87 -18.27 -3.80 -3.81
C ASN A 87 -18.55 -4.31 -5.23
N TYR A 88 -17.83 -5.33 -5.72
CA TYR A 88 -18.01 -5.84 -7.08
C TYR A 88 -18.59 -7.26 -7.07
N GLU A 89 -19.75 -7.41 -7.70
CA GLU A 89 -20.40 -8.70 -7.92
C GLU A 89 -20.12 -9.27 -9.32
N ALA A 90 -20.54 -10.52 -9.56
CA ALA A 90 -20.37 -11.19 -10.85
C ALA A 90 -21.04 -10.45 -12.03
N LYS A 91 -22.06 -9.61 -11.77
CA LYS A 91 -22.76 -8.81 -12.78
C LYS A 91 -21.89 -7.68 -13.34
N ASP A 92 -20.98 -7.16 -12.53
CA ASP A 92 -20.11 -6.03 -12.89
C ASP A 92 -18.68 -6.48 -13.24
N ALA A 93 -18.47 -7.79 -13.46
CA ALA A 93 -17.16 -8.38 -13.71
C ALA A 93 -16.45 -7.75 -14.93
N SER A 94 -17.20 -7.38 -15.97
CA SER A 94 -16.68 -6.73 -17.19
C SER A 94 -16.18 -5.30 -16.95
N CYS A 95 -16.70 -4.62 -15.94
CA CYS A 95 -16.32 -3.26 -15.56
C CYS A 95 -15.46 -3.20 -14.28
N ALA A 96 -15.02 -4.35 -13.77
CA ALA A 96 -14.23 -4.41 -12.55
C ALA A 96 -12.78 -3.93 -12.80
N PRO A 97 -12.34 -2.82 -12.19
CA PRO A 97 -11.07 -2.20 -12.53
C PRO A 97 -9.86 -3.03 -12.08
N SER A 98 -8.80 -2.99 -12.88
CA SER A 98 -7.53 -3.68 -12.57
C SER A 98 -6.73 -2.86 -11.56
N LEU A 99 -6.50 -3.44 -10.37
CA LEU A 99 -5.80 -2.78 -9.26
C LEU A 99 -4.37 -2.34 -9.64
N LEU A 100 -3.69 -3.11 -10.49
CA LEU A 100 -2.35 -2.79 -10.99
C LEU A 100 -2.37 -1.53 -11.87
N ILE A 101 -3.28 -1.47 -12.85
CA ILE A 101 -3.41 -0.30 -13.74
C ILE A 101 -3.78 0.94 -12.93
N MET A 102 -4.67 0.80 -11.95
CA MET A 102 -5.03 1.90 -11.07
C MET A 102 -3.83 2.40 -10.24
N LEU A 103 -2.93 1.51 -9.81
CA LEU A 103 -1.69 1.91 -9.14
C LEU A 103 -0.74 2.67 -10.10
N ILE A 104 -0.61 2.23 -11.35
CA ILE A 104 0.19 2.95 -12.37
C ILE A 104 -0.40 4.35 -12.61
N ASN A 105 -1.71 4.41 -12.83
CA ASN A 105 -2.44 5.64 -13.10
C ASN A 105 -2.41 6.64 -11.93
N MET A 106 -2.37 6.13 -10.69
CA MET A 106 -2.16 6.94 -9.49
C MET A 106 -0.82 7.69 -9.54
N PHE A 107 0.28 7.04 -9.92
CA PHE A 107 1.59 7.70 -10.07
C PHE A 107 1.68 8.61 -11.30
N LEU A 108 0.93 8.28 -12.36
CA LEU A 108 0.87 9.10 -13.58
C LEU A 108 -0.10 10.29 -13.47
N PHE A 109 -0.85 10.39 -12.36
CA PHE A 109 -1.95 11.35 -12.19
C PHE A 109 -2.98 11.32 -13.32
N ASN A 110 -3.21 10.13 -13.89
CA ASN A 110 -4.12 9.95 -15.02
C ASN A 110 -5.39 9.21 -14.57
N TYR A 111 -6.56 9.82 -14.72
CA TYR A 111 -7.83 9.30 -14.21
C TYR A 111 -8.88 9.20 -15.33
N PRO A 112 -8.68 8.31 -16.32
CA PRO A 112 -9.61 8.15 -17.42
C PRO A 112 -10.93 7.55 -16.93
N THR A 113 -12.05 8.09 -17.40
CA THR A 113 -13.40 7.62 -17.04
C THR A 113 -13.94 6.56 -18.00
N GLU A 114 -13.34 6.42 -19.17
CA GLU A 114 -13.71 5.47 -20.21
C GLU A 114 -12.48 4.72 -20.71
N PRO A 115 -12.61 3.43 -21.09
CA PRO A 115 -13.75 2.51 -20.91
C PRO A 115 -14.06 2.13 -19.45
N CYS A 116 -15.21 1.49 -19.17
CA CYS A 116 -15.77 1.32 -17.82
C CYS A 116 -14.84 0.65 -16.79
N TYR A 117 -13.89 -0.18 -17.21
CA TYR A 117 -12.92 -0.83 -16.32
C TYR A 117 -11.81 0.12 -15.82
N LEU A 118 -11.73 1.35 -16.33
CA LEU A 118 -10.86 2.40 -15.79
C LEU A 118 -11.61 3.36 -14.86
N LYS A 119 -12.94 3.25 -14.80
CA LYS A 119 -13.76 4.12 -13.97
C LYS A 119 -13.32 4.07 -12.50
N ASN A 120 -13.37 5.23 -11.86
CA ASN A 120 -13.10 5.36 -10.43
C ASN A 120 -14.02 4.44 -9.60
N MET A 121 -13.43 3.74 -8.62
CA MET A 121 -14.12 2.81 -7.72
C MET A 121 -15.03 3.53 -6.72
N TYR A 122 -14.72 4.79 -6.39
CA TYR A 122 -15.49 5.61 -5.46
C TYR A 122 -15.36 7.11 -5.82
N ALA A 123 -16.28 7.92 -5.31
CA ALA A 123 -16.29 9.37 -5.54
C ALA A 123 -15.10 10.05 -4.84
N GLY A 124 -14.37 10.92 -5.55
CA GLY A 124 -13.21 11.63 -5.00
C GLY A 124 -11.89 10.83 -5.01
N GLN A 125 -11.86 9.65 -5.62
CA GLN A 125 -10.63 8.87 -5.84
C GLN A 125 -9.42 9.68 -6.36
N PRO A 126 -9.53 10.58 -7.35
CA PRO A 126 -8.37 11.34 -7.83
C PRO A 126 -7.77 12.27 -6.78
N VAL A 127 -8.61 12.83 -5.89
CA VAL A 127 -8.15 13.72 -4.83
C VAL A 127 -7.36 12.94 -3.79
N ILE A 128 -7.89 11.79 -3.33
CA ILE A 128 -7.22 10.96 -2.33
C ILE A 128 -5.93 10.37 -2.91
N GLN A 129 -5.97 9.80 -4.11
CA GLN A 129 -4.78 9.21 -4.75
C GLN A 129 -3.71 10.28 -5.01
N GLY A 130 -4.10 11.47 -5.48
CA GLY A 130 -3.17 12.58 -5.66
C GLY A 130 -2.50 13.03 -4.36
N MET A 131 -3.29 13.20 -3.29
CA MET A 131 -2.77 13.58 -1.97
C MET A 131 -1.79 12.54 -1.43
N LEU A 132 -2.10 11.26 -1.55
CA LEU A 132 -1.24 10.16 -1.09
C LEU A 132 0.11 10.14 -1.83
N VAL A 133 0.11 10.35 -3.16
CA VAL A 133 1.36 10.39 -3.95
C VAL A 133 2.21 11.61 -3.56
N VAL A 134 1.61 12.79 -3.39
CA VAL A 134 2.35 13.98 -2.98
C VAL A 134 3.02 13.77 -1.62
N ILE A 135 2.30 13.20 -0.64
CA ILE A 135 2.86 12.87 0.67
C ILE A 135 4.01 11.86 0.52
N ALA A 136 3.82 10.80 -0.27
CA ALA A 136 4.85 9.79 -0.50
C ALA A 136 6.12 10.39 -1.14
N LEU A 137 5.97 11.30 -2.11
CA LEU A 137 7.08 11.98 -2.76
C LEU A 137 7.82 12.93 -1.81
N LEU A 138 7.12 13.61 -0.88
CA LEU A 138 7.74 14.46 0.14
C LEU A 138 8.52 13.65 1.20
N CYS A 139 8.14 12.39 1.45
CA CYS A 139 8.87 11.51 2.37
C CYS A 139 10.27 11.12 1.84
N ILE A 140 10.47 11.06 0.53
CA ILE A 140 11.75 10.70 -0.09
C ILE A 140 12.88 11.70 0.27
N PRO A 141 12.76 13.01 -0.01
CA PRO A 141 13.78 13.98 0.37
C PRO A 141 13.89 14.11 1.90
N TRP A 142 12.79 13.91 2.64
CA TRP A 142 12.84 13.90 4.11
C TRP A 142 13.81 12.82 4.61
N MET A 143 13.67 11.57 4.15
CA MET A 143 14.57 10.47 4.57
C MET A 143 16.02 10.72 4.14
N LEU A 144 16.22 11.27 2.94
CA LEU A 144 17.54 11.49 2.38
C LEU A 144 18.31 12.61 3.10
N PHE A 145 17.68 13.77 3.33
CA PHE A 145 18.36 14.97 3.83
C PHE A 145 18.28 15.15 5.35
N ALA A 146 17.24 14.65 6.04
CA ALA A 146 17.06 14.93 7.46
C ALA A 146 18.21 14.38 8.33
N LYS A 147 18.65 13.15 8.07
CA LYS A 147 19.76 12.53 8.82
C LYS A 147 21.12 13.22 8.63
N PRO A 148 21.63 13.43 7.40
CA PRO A 148 22.92 14.09 7.20
C PRO A 148 22.90 15.53 7.71
N TYR A 149 21.80 16.27 7.53
CA TYR A 149 21.66 17.62 8.05
C TYR A 149 21.76 17.68 9.58
N MET A 150 21.05 16.78 10.28
CA MET A 150 21.09 16.73 11.74
C MET A 150 22.47 16.31 12.27
N LYS A 151 23.14 15.35 11.61
CA LYS A 151 24.52 14.96 11.95
C LYS A 151 25.51 16.09 11.70
N TYR A 152 25.39 16.81 10.58
CA TYR A 152 26.23 17.97 10.29
C TYR A 152 26.07 19.06 11.35
N LYS A 153 24.84 19.38 11.74
CA LYS A 153 24.57 20.35 12.82
C LYS A 153 25.15 19.92 14.17
N GLN A 154 25.17 18.62 14.46
CA GLN A 154 25.83 18.08 15.65
C GLN A 154 27.36 18.17 15.55
N TRP A 155 27.94 17.96 14.37
CA TRP A 155 29.37 18.06 14.13
C TRP A 155 29.87 19.50 14.29
N VAL A 156 29.21 20.48 13.67
CA VAL A 156 29.58 21.91 13.79
C VAL A 156 29.51 22.41 15.24
N LYS A 157 28.59 21.86 16.05
CA LYS A 157 28.43 22.22 17.46
C LYS A 157 29.41 21.52 18.41
N ARG A 158 30.22 20.57 17.95
CA ARG A 158 31.26 19.97 18.81
C ARG A 158 32.39 20.99 18.96
N PRO A 159 32.65 21.52 20.17
CA PRO A 159 33.84 22.33 20.38
C PRO A 159 35.06 21.49 20.05
N THR A 160 35.90 21.97 19.15
CA THR A 160 37.24 21.45 18.92
C THR A 160 38.04 21.68 20.21
N LEU A 161 38.37 20.60 20.92
CA LEU A 161 39.45 20.60 21.91
C LEU A 161 40.78 20.66 21.18
#